data_AF-A0AAD8RMP4-F1
#
_entry.id   AF-A0AAD8RMP4-F1
#
_cell.length_a   1.000
_cell.length_b   1.000
_cell.length_c   1.000
_cell.angle_alpha   90.00
_cell.angle_beta   90.00
_cell.angle_gamma   90.00
#
_symmetry.space_group_name_H-M   'P 1'
#
loop_
_entity.id
_entity.type
_entity.pdbx_description
1 polymer ?
#
loop_
_entity_poly.entity_id
_entity_poly.type
_entity_poly.pdbx_seq_one_letter_code
_entity_poly.pdbx_strand_id
1 'polypeptide(L)'
;MASADLGSTEWERSKISPQDINLLKKLGISKKQDALRFPNEESYPTPPMEYRPSMKEFLRLGTQFIGYRDYVAKLEGTLAEANKRADALAIKLEQSETARKKAEADAAAVEDLRKRLHDAENSLSDNIAQQSARENEILTGKRSKIMIWRTLKVIAFSTLFPSLKSTGMRRVKVLPKPASQQDVDWARVGDTKEMETKRWQSLIKAAKPNSKKILAYLGCKPTPAPSSSKPEVK
;
A
#
# COMPACT_ATOMS: atom_id res chain seq x y z
N MET A 1 -55.60 -42.84 8.21
CA MET A 1 -54.34 -42.49 8.92
C MET A 1 -54.20 -40.98 8.90
N ALA A 2 -54.12 -40.40 10.09
CA ALA A 2 -53.71 -39.05 10.51
C ALA A 2 -53.97 -37.85 9.57
N SER A 3 -55.03 -37.11 9.87
CA SER A 3 -55.18 -35.69 9.55
C SER A 3 -54.27 -34.89 10.50
N ALA A 4 -53.36 -34.09 9.95
CA ALA A 4 -52.52 -33.19 10.73
C ALA A 4 -53.35 -32.01 11.23
N ASP A 5 -53.52 -31.96 12.55
CA ASP A 5 -54.12 -30.87 13.30
C ASP A 5 -53.15 -29.67 13.26
N LEU A 6 -53.47 -28.67 12.45
CA LEU A 6 -52.69 -27.44 12.33
C LEU A 6 -52.97 -26.53 13.54
N GLY A 7 -52.21 -26.78 14.60
CA GLY A 7 -51.67 -25.78 15.55
C GLY A 7 -52.49 -24.53 15.81
N SER A 8 -53.52 -24.65 16.65
CA SER A 8 -54.25 -23.53 17.26
C SER A 8 -53.46 -22.81 18.38
N THR A 9 -52.14 -22.58 18.23
CA THR A 9 -51.26 -22.17 19.35
C THR A 9 -50.15 -21.18 18.99
N GLU A 10 -50.40 -20.16 18.17
CA GLU A 10 -49.41 -19.08 17.94
C GLU A 10 -49.95 -17.65 18.10
N TRP A 11 -51.13 -17.48 18.71
CA TRP A 11 -51.51 -16.18 19.30
C TRP A 11 -51.05 -16.13 20.75
N GLU A 12 -49.74 -16.31 20.97
CA GLU A 12 -49.13 -15.89 22.22
C GLU A 12 -49.36 -14.37 22.35
N ARG A 13 -50.30 -14.01 23.21
CA ARG A 13 -50.50 -12.65 23.70
C ARG A 13 -49.13 -12.11 24.09
N SER A 14 -48.57 -11.23 23.26
CA SER A 14 -47.32 -10.53 23.58
C SER A 14 -47.49 -9.91 24.95
N LYS A 15 -46.81 -10.48 25.96
CA LYS A 15 -46.81 -9.94 27.32
C LYS A 15 -46.17 -8.57 27.20
N ILE A 16 -47.00 -7.54 27.29
CA ILE A 16 -46.56 -6.13 27.28
C ILE A 16 -45.41 -5.99 28.26
N SER A 17 -44.25 -5.55 27.77
CA SER A 17 -43.05 -5.43 28.60
C SER A 17 -43.30 -4.44 29.75
N PRO A 18 -42.72 -4.65 30.95
CA PRO A 18 -42.78 -3.65 32.02
C PRO A 18 -42.30 -2.26 31.59
N GLN A 19 -41.42 -2.19 30.58
CA GLN A 19 -40.95 -0.95 29.98
C GLN A 19 -42.06 -0.23 29.19
N ASP A 20 -42.85 -0.97 28.42
CA ASP A 20 -43.97 -0.44 27.64
C ASP A 20 -45.08 0.08 28.58
N ILE A 21 -45.33 -0.61 29.69
CA ILE A 21 -46.30 -0.18 30.72
C ILE A 21 -45.88 1.18 31.32
N ASN A 22 -44.59 1.39 31.57
CA ASN A 22 -44.09 2.66 32.09
C ASN A 22 -44.15 3.79 31.04
N LEU A 23 -43.95 3.47 29.76
CA LEU A 23 -44.14 4.39 28.64
C LEU A 23 -45.60 4.83 28.52
N LEU A 24 -46.54 3.88 28.56
CA LEU A 24 -47.99 4.15 28.53
C LEU A 24 -48.45 5.00 29.72
N LYS A 25 -47.86 4.80 30.91
CA LYS A 25 -48.10 5.63 32.09
C LYS A 25 -47.57 7.06 31.91
N LYS A 26 -46.35 7.23 31.38
CA LYS A 26 -45.76 8.56 31.11
C LYS A 26 -46.56 9.33 30.06
N LEU A 27 -47.11 8.65 29.06
CA LEU A 27 -47.96 9.25 28.01
C LEU A 27 -49.40 9.56 28.50
N GLY A 28 -49.75 9.23 29.76
CA GLY A 28 -51.07 9.50 30.32
C GLY A 28 -52.20 8.61 29.76
N ILE A 29 -51.87 7.62 28.94
CA ILE A 29 -52.83 6.74 28.25
C ILE A 29 -53.47 5.76 29.26
N SER A 30 -52.71 5.35 30.29
CA SER A 30 -53.16 4.36 31.27
C SER A 30 -54.18 4.86 32.30
N LYS A 31 -54.53 6.17 32.31
CA LYS A 31 -55.48 6.74 33.28
C LYS A 31 -56.95 6.62 32.88
N LYS A 32 -57.24 6.15 31.65
CA LYS A 32 -58.61 5.98 31.17
C LYS A 32 -58.92 4.49 31.05
N GLN A 33 -59.22 3.83 32.17
CA GLN A 33 -59.73 2.45 32.12
C GLN A 33 -61.05 2.34 31.31
N ASP A 34 -61.76 3.46 31.11
CA ASP A 34 -62.98 3.55 30.29
C ASP A 34 -62.78 3.96 28.82
N ALA A 35 -61.56 4.27 28.36
CA ALA A 35 -61.35 4.69 26.96
C ALA A 35 -61.22 3.53 25.97
N LEU A 36 -61.09 2.30 26.47
CA LEU A 36 -61.06 1.06 25.68
C LEU A 36 -62.34 0.25 25.93
N ARG A 37 -63.48 0.95 26.02
CA ARG A 37 -64.78 0.29 25.90
C ARG A 37 -65.01 0.05 24.41
N PHE A 38 -64.68 -1.15 23.95
CA PHE A 38 -65.09 -1.57 22.62
C PHE A 38 -66.62 -1.48 22.56
N PRO A 39 -67.19 -0.81 21.54
CA PRO A 39 -68.63 -0.79 21.34
C PRO A 39 -69.13 -2.23 21.35
N ASN A 40 -70.07 -2.51 22.24
CA ASN A 40 -70.81 -3.77 22.33
C ASN A 40 -71.39 -4.06 20.92
N GLU A 41 -71.54 -5.32 20.52
CA GLU A 41 -72.02 -5.68 19.16
C GLU A 41 -73.38 -5.05 18.80
N GLU A 42 -74.16 -4.62 19.79
CA GLU A 42 -75.45 -3.91 19.63
C GLU A 42 -75.32 -2.39 19.43
N SER A 43 -74.10 -1.83 19.49
CA SER A 43 -73.81 -0.41 19.33
C SER A 43 -72.98 -0.11 18.08
N TYR A 44 -73.16 -0.94 17.04
CA TYR A 44 -72.98 -0.42 15.69
C TYR A 44 -74.24 0.37 15.36
N PRO A 45 -74.18 1.72 15.22
CA PRO A 45 -75.29 2.42 14.61
C PRO A 45 -75.51 1.75 13.26
N THR A 46 -76.65 1.10 13.08
CA THR A 46 -77.08 0.61 11.77
C THR A 46 -76.95 1.83 10.86
N PRO A 47 -76.00 1.86 9.91
CA PRO A 47 -75.78 3.04 9.12
C PRO A 47 -77.12 3.39 8.47
N PRO A 48 -77.55 4.66 8.51
CA PRO A 48 -78.79 5.05 7.89
C PRO A 48 -78.81 4.47 6.47
N MET A 49 -79.87 3.75 6.14
CA MET A 49 -80.01 2.89 4.94
C MET A 49 -79.75 3.63 3.62
N GLU A 50 -79.60 4.96 3.68
CA GLU A 50 -79.36 5.90 2.60
C GLU A 50 -77.88 6.05 2.21
N TYR A 51 -76.92 5.58 3.01
CA TYR A 51 -75.51 5.57 2.62
C TYR A 51 -75.19 4.33 1.76
N ARG A 52 -75.91 4.16 0.65
CA ARG A 52 -75.40 3.33 -0.45
C ARG A 52 -74.44 4.21 -1.24
N PRO A 53 -73.12 3.92 -1.21
CA PRO A 53 -72.18 4.60 -2.10
C PRO A 53 -72.73 4.47 -3.51
N SER A 54 -72.89 5.59 -4.20
CA SER A 54 -73.43 5.53 -5.55
C SER A 54 -72.48 4.68 -6.40
N MET A 55 -73.00 3.94 -7.38
CA MET A 55 -72.16 3.15 -8.30
C MET A 55 -71.02 3.98 -8.91
N LYS A 56 -71.23 5.29 -9.06
CA LYS A 56 -70.25 6.28 -9.51
C LYS A 56 -69.08 6.47 -8.54
N GLU A 57 -69.32 6.46 -7.23
CA GLU A 57 -68.26 6.51 -6.22
C GLU A 57 -67.47 5.20 -6.17
N PHE A 58 -68.15 4.06 -6.32
CA PHE A 58 -67.49 2.75 -6.37
C PHE A 58 -66.57 2.63 -7.60
N LEU A 59 -67.02 3.09 -8.77
CA LEU A 59 -66.20 3.16 -9.98
C LEU A 59 -65.04 4.15 -9.82
N ARG A 60 -65.26 5.30 -9.17
CA ARG A 60 -64.21 6.28 -8.89
C ARG A 60 -63.13 5.71 -7.97
N LEU A 61 -63.52 5.01 -6.91
CA LEU A 61 -62.62 4.26 -6.04
C LEU A 61 -61.85 3.20 -6.81
N GLY A 62 -62.53 2.39 -7.63
CA GLY A 62 -61.91 1.37 -8.47
C GLY A 62 -60.83 1.93 -9.41
N THR A 63 -61.06 3.09 -10.03
CA THR A 63 -60.05 3.75 -10.88
C THR A 63 -58.83 4.23 -10.11
N GLN A 64 -58.97 4.63 -8.84
CA GLN A 64 -57.85 4.99 -7.99
C GLN A 64 -57.00 3.77 -7.62
N PHE A 65 -57.63 2.62 -7.32
CA PHE A 65 -56.92 1.37 -7.01
C PHE A 65 -56.04 0.86 -8.15
N ILE A 66 -56.46 1.06 -9.41
CA ILE A 66 -55.65 0.69 -10.58
C ILE A 66 -54.35 1.51 -10.61
N GLY A 67 -54.43 2.83 -10.38
CA GLY A 67 -53.25 3.69 -10.32
C GLY A 67 -52.31 3.35 -9.15
N TYR A 68 -52.85 2.97 -8.00
CA TYR A 68 -52.04 2.51 -6.86
C TYR A 68 -51.28 1.21 -7.18
N ARG A 69 -51.90 0.26 -7.88
CA ARG A 69 -51.25 -1.00 -8.25
C ARG A 69 -50.01 -0.77 -9.11
N ASP A 70 -50.12 0.07 -10.14
CA ASP A 70 -49.01 0.36 -11.05
C ASP A 70 -47.90 1.16 -10.35
N TYR A 71 -48.27 2.03 -9.41
CA TYR A 71 -47.32 2.72 -8.55
C TYR A 71 -46.55 1.77 -7.61
N VAL A 72 -47.24 0.81 -6.98
CA VAL A 72 -46.62 -0.20 -6.11
C VAL A 72 -45.66 -1.08 -6.92
N ALA A 73 -46.07 -1.55 -8.10
CA ALA A 73 -45.20 -2.35 -8.97
C ALA A 73 -43.92 -1.58 -9.38
N LYS A 74 -44.03 -0.26 -9.64
CA LYS A 74 -42.87 0.59 -9.92
C LYS A 74 -41.95 0.70 -8.70
N LEU A 75 -42.51 0.89 -7.50
CA LEU A 75 -41.74 0.96 -6.26
C LEU A 75 -41.02 -0.36 -5.98
N GLU A 76 -41.70 -1.50 -6.11
CA GLU A 76 -41.09 -2.82 -5.95
C GLU A 76 -39.93 -3.04 -6.93
N GLY A 77 -40.10 -2.62 -8.19
CA GLY A 77 -39.03 -2.65 -9.19
C GLY A 77 -37.81 -1.80 -8.76
N THR A 78 -38.05 -0.57 -8.30
CA THR A 78 -36.96 0.30 -7.82
C THR A 78 -36.28 -0.23 -6.57
N LEU A 79 -37.03 -0.85 -5.66
CA LEU A 79 -36.51 -1.46 -4.43
C LEU A 79 -35.64 -2.68 -4.77
N ALA A 80 -36.09 -3.52 -5.70
CA ALA A 80 -35.33 -4.68 -6.15
C ALA A 80 -34.01 -4.27 -6.83
N GLU A 81 -34.02 -3.20 -7.63
CA GLU A 81 -32.81 -2.67 -8.24
C GLU A 81 -31.85 -2.05 -7.21
N ALA A 82 -32.39 -1.31 -6.24
CA ALA A 82 -31.60 -0.75 -5.14
C ALA A 82 -30.94 -1.85 -4.29
N ASN A 83 -31.65 -2.93 -3.99
CA ASN A 83 -31.10 -4.08 -3.27
C ASN A 83 -29.99 -4.76 -4.06
N LYS A 84 -30.17 -5.00 -5.36
CA LYS A 84 -29.09 -5.54 -6.22
C LYS A 84 -27.86 -4.66 -6.24
N ARG A 85 -28.03 -3.33 -6.25
CA ARG A 85 -26.91 -2.38 -6.17
C ARG A 85 -26.24 -2.43 -4.79
N ALA A 86 -27.01 -2.56 -3.71
CA ALA A 86 -26.47 -2.70 -2.36
C ALA A 86 -25.61 -3.97 -2.23
N ASP A 87 -26.09 -5.11 -2.73
CA ASP A 87 -25.34 -6.37 -2.73
C ASP A 87 -24.05 -6.26 -3.55
N ALA A 88 -24.11 -5.65 -4.73
CA ALA A 88 -22.93 -5.43 -5.56
C ALA A 88 -21.89 -4.51 -4.88
N LEU A 89 -22.35 -3.51 -4.12
CA LEU A 89 -21.47 -2.64 -3.34
C LEU A 89 -20.86 -3.40 -2.14
N ALA A 90 -21.62 -4.26 -1.47
CA ALA A 90 -21.11 -5.08 -0.38
C ALA A 90 -19.96 -5.99 -0.85
N ILE A 91 -20.13 -6.65 -2.01
CA ILE A 91 -19.07 -7.48 -2.61
C ILE A 91 -17.83 -6.64 -2.95
N LYS A 92 -18.00 -5.45 -3.53
CA LYS A 92 -16.88 -4.56 -3.84
C LYS A 92 -16.16 -4.08 -2.59
N LEU A 93 -16.90 -3.83 -1.51
CA LEU A 93 -16.33 -3.41 -0.24
C LEU A 93 -15.48 -4.54 0.36
N GLU A 94 -15.98 -5.77 0.39
CA GLU A 94 -15.24 -6.95 0.83
C GLU A 94 -13.96 -7.18 0.01
N GLN A 95 -14.03 -7.04 -1.32
CA GLN A 95 -12.87 -7.11 -2.20
C GLN A 95 -11.85 -5.99 -1.90
N SER A 96 -12.32 -4.77 -1.62
CA SER A 96 -11.43 -3.66 -1.27
C SER A 96 -10.76 -3.85 0.09
N GLU A 97 -11.45 -4.44 1.07
CA GLU A 97 -10.90 -4.72 2.39
C GLU A 97 -9.84 -5.83 2.35
N THR A 98 -10.08 -6.88 1.56
CA THR A 98 -9.08 -7.94 1.36
C THR A 98 -7.84 -7.41 0.64
N ALA A 99 -8.01 -6.56 -0.37
CA ALA A 99 -6.90 -5.87 -1.03
C ALA A 99 -6.13 -4.97 -0.05
N ARG A 100 -6.82 -4.23 0.82
CA ARG A 100 -6.20 -3.38 1.85
C ARG A 100 -5.37 -4.20 2.84
N LYS A 101 -5.92 -5.30 3.37
CA LYS A 101 -5.21 -6.20 4.29
C LYS A 101 -3.93 -6.77 3.65
N LYS A 102 -3.99 -7.12 2.37
CA LYS A 102 -2.82 -7.58 1.63
C LYS A 102 -1.77 -6.47 1.49
N ALA A 103 -2.19 -5.27 1.10
CA ALA A 103 -1.28 -4.12 0.96
C ALA A 103 -0.63 -3.73 2.30
N GLU A 104 -1.36 -3.85 3.41
CA GLU A 104 -0.84 -3.61 4.76
C GLU A 104 0.21 -4.65 5.17
N ALA A 105 -0.03 -5.94 4.87
CA ALA A 105 0.95 -7.00 5.08
C ALA A 105 2.20 -6.81 4.22
N ASP A 106 2.04 -6.46 2.95
CA ASP A 106 3.13 -6.16 2.03
C ASP A 106 3.96 -4.96 2.52
N ALA A 107 3.31 -3.90 3.02
CA ALA A 107 3.97 -2.74 3.59
C ALA A 107 4.78 -3.08 4.85
N ALA A 108 4.25 -3.93 5.73
CA ALA A 108 4.97 -4.41 6.91
C ALA A 108 6.22 -5.22 6.52
N ALA A 109 6.12 -6.07 5.49
CA ALA A 109 7.26 -6.82 4.97
C ALA A 109 8.33 -5.91 4.37
N VAL A 110 7.93 -4.86 3.64
CA VAL A 110 8.86 -3.86 3.11
C VAL A 110 9.59 -3.11 4.23
N GLU A 111 8.93 -2.79 5.33
CA GLU A 111 9.62 -2.15 6.46
C GLU A 111 10.59 -3.06 7.21
N ASP A 112 10.29 -4.36 7.33
CA ASP A 112 11.28 -5.32 7.84
C ASP A 112 12.52 -5.39 6.93
N LEU A 113 12.31 -5.42 5.60
CA LEU A 113 13.41 -5.39 4.63
C LEU A 113 14.23 -4.10 4.71
N ARG A 114 13.58 -2.94 4.88
CA ARG A 114 14.27 -1.64 5.04
C ARG A 114 15.15 -1.62 6.28
N LYS A 115 14.67 -2.14 7.41
CA LYS A 115 15.47 -2.26 8.64
C LYS A 115 16.70 -3.12 8.42
N ARG A 116 16.52 -4.32 7.83
CA ARG A 116 17.65 -5.23 7.54
C ARG A 116 18.67 -4.60 6.58
N LEU A 117 18.20 -3.84 5.60
CA LEU A 117 19.09 -3.14 4.68
C LEU A 117 19.89 -2.06 5.40
N HIS A 118 19.24 -1.27 6.25
CA HIS A 118 19.92 -0.26 7.07
C HIS A 118 20.95 -0.89 8.03
N ASP A 119 20.62 -2.01 8.66
CA ASP A 119 21.55 -2.73 9.53
C ASP A 119 22.75 -3.28 8.75
N ALA A 120 22.51 -3.82 7.54
CA ALA A 120 23.57 -4.29 6.66
C ALA A 120 24.47 -3.15 6.16
N GLU A 121 23.91 -1.98 5.84
CA GLU A 121 24.65 -0.77 5.46
C GLU A 121 25.54 -0.27 6.60
N ASN A 122 25.02 -0.24 7.83
CA ASN A 122 25.80 0.11 9.03
C ASN A 122 26.95 -0.89 9.24
N SER A 123 26.67 -2.19 9.15
CA SER A 123 27.70 -3.23 9.31
C SER A 123 28.79 -3.14 8.24
N LEU A 124 28.41 -2.83 6.99
CA LEU A 124 29.37 -2.62 5.91
C LEU A 124 30.24 -1.38 6.16
N SER A 125 29.63 -0.27 6.59
CA SER A 125 30.35 0.95 6.94
C SER A 125 31.37 0.71 8.06
N ASP A 126 30.97 -0.01 9.12
CA ASP A 126 31.87 -0.37 10.23
C ASP A 126 33.03 -1.24 9.76
N ASN A 127 32.77 -2.21 8.88
CA ASN A 127 33.81 -3.06 8.31
C ASN A 127 34.82 -2.24 7.48
N ILE A 128 34.33 -1.32 6.64
CA ILE A 128 35.18 -0.41 5.87
C ILE A 128 36.03 0.47 6.80
N ALA A 129 35.45 0.99 7.88
CA ALA A 129 36.18 1.78 8.87
C ALA A 129 37.29 0.95 9.55
N GLN A 130 36.99 -0.29 9.94
CA GLN A 130 37.98 -1.22 10.51
C GLN A 130 39.09 -1.57 9.50
N GLN A 131 38.74 -1.84 8.25
CA GLN A 131 39.72 -2.12 7.20
C GLN A 131 40.62 -0.91 6.98
N SER A 132 40.04 0.29 6.91
CA SER A 132 40.80 1.55 6.77
C SER A 132 41.77 1.76 7.94
N ALA A 133 41.34 1.46 9.17
CA ALA A 133 42.20 1.52 10.35
C ALA A 133 43.37 0.53 10.25
N ARG A 134 43.11 -0.73 9.89
CA ARG A 134 44.14 -1.77 9.70
C ARG A 134 45.13 -1.38 8.60
N GLU A 135 44.65 -0.85 7.48
CA GLU A 135 45.50 -0.41 6.37
C GLU A 135 46.40 0.77 6.78
N ASN A 136 45.87 1.71 7.55
CA ASN A 136 46.64 2.83 8.11
C ASN A 136 47.73 2.36 9.07
N GLU A 137 47.47 1.37 9.92
CA GLU A 137 48.48 0.75 10.79
C GLU A 137 49.60 0.09 9.98
N ILE A 138 49.26 -0.64 8.91
CA ILE A 138 50.25 -1.25 8.02
C ILE A 138 51.09 -0.18 7.32
N LEU A 139 50.47 0.90 6.85
CA LEU A 139 51.16 2.00 6.17
C LEU A 139 52.09 2.75 7.11
N THR A 140 51.65 3.04 8.34
CA THR A 140 52.51 3.68 9.36
C THR A 140 53.68 2.78 9.73
N GLY A 141 53.46 1.47 9.91
CA GLY A 141 54.54 0.49 10.14
C GLY A 141 55.55 0.43 8.99
N LYS A 142 55.09 0.44 7.72
CA LYS A 142 55.97 0.50 6.53
C LYS A 142 56.75 1.81 6.48
N ARG A 143 56.11 2.95 6.74
CA ARG A 143 56.77 4.27 6.78
C ARG A 143 57.85 4.33 7.85
N SER A 144 57.59 3.80 9.05
CA SER A 144 58.58 3.70 10.13
C SER A 144 59.79 2.85 9.73
N LYS A 145 59.57 1.68 9.12
CA LYS A 145 60.67 0.83 8.60
C LYS A 145 61.51 1.54 7.55
N ILE A 146 60.89 2.26 6.62
CA ILE A 146 61.59 3.04 5.59
C ILE A 146 62.44 4.15 6.23
N MET A 147 61.91 4.84 7.25
CA MET A 147 62.66 5.87 7.97
C MET A 147 63.87 5.28 8.72
N ILE A 148 63.69 4.17 9.44
CA ILE A 148 64.78 3.47 10.15
C ILE A 148 65.85 2.99 9.17
N TRP A 149 65.45 2.45 8.02
CA TRP A 149 66.41 2.01 7.00
C TRP A 149 67.20 3.18 6.41
N ARG A 150 66.54 4.32 6.19
CA ARG A 150 67.20 5.57 5.76
C ARG A 150 68.22 6.06 6.79
N THR A 151 67.88 6.08 8.07
CA THR A 151 68.81 6.53 9.13
C THR A 151 70.00 5.58 9.27
N LEU A 152 69.76 4.26 9.26
CA LEU A 152 70.83 3.26 9.28
C LEU A 152 71.77 3.38 8.08
N LYS A 153 71.23 3.62 6.87
CA LYS A 153 72.04 3.81 5.66
C LYS A 153 72.93 5.06 5.74
N VAL A 154 72.42 6.16 6.29
CA VAL A 154 73.21 7.39 6.51
C VAL A 154 74.34 7.15 7.51
N ILE A 155 74.05 6.47 8.62
CA ILE A 155 75.06 6.13 9.64
C ILE A 155 76.12 5.21 9.06
N ALA A 156 75.74 4.12 8.39
CA ALA A 156 76.68 3.17 7.78
C ALA A 156 77.56 3.83 6.71
N PHE A 157 77.00 4.74 5.90
CA PHE A 157 77.79 5.50 4.92
C PHE A 157 78.82 6.41 5.60
N SER A 158 78.46 7.04 6.73
CA SER A 158 79.38 7.88 7.49
C SER A 158 80.50 7.11 8.21
N THR A 159 80.27 5.85 8.57
CA THR A 159 81.27 5.01 9.26
C THR A 159 82.17 4.24 8.29
N LEU A 160 81.68 3.82 7.11
CA LEU A 160 82.50 3.13 6.10
C LEU A 160 83.35 4.07 5.25
N PHE A 161 82.97 5.34 5.11
CA PHE A 161 83.73 6.33 4.31
C PHE A 161 84.10 7.58 5.13
N PRO A 162 84.93 7.45 6.18
CA PRO A 162 85.39 8.61 6.94
C PRO A 162 86.29 9.55 6.12
N SER A 163 86.85 9.08 5.00
CA SER A 163 87.86 9.80 4.19
C SER A 163 87.31 10.66 3.03
N LEU A 164 85.99 10.71 2.78
CA LEU A 164 85.38 11.67 1.86
C LEU A 164 84.84 12.91 2.61
N LYS A 165 85.70 13.54 3.42
CA LYS A 165 85.48 14.89 3.94
C LYS A 165 86.54 15.83 3.38
N SER A 166 86.37 16.24 2.13
CA SER A 166 86.81 17.54 1.63
C SER A 166 86.60 17.56 0.11
N THR A 167 85.51 18.16 -0.34
CA THR A 167 85.51 19.16 -1.41
C THR A 167 84.08 19.66 -1.60
N GLY A 168 83.96 20.98 -1.62
CA GLY A 168 82.71 21.70 -1.40
C GLY A 168 81.59 21.33 -2.36
N MET A 169 80.48 20.85 -1.81
CA MET A 169 79.19 20.99 -2.46
C MET A 169 78.57 22.32 -2.06
N ARG A 170 78.53 23.22 -3.05
CA ARG A 170 77.79 24.48 -2.99
C ARG A 170 76.35 24.19 -2.58
N ARG A 171 75.91 24.99 -1.61
CA ARG A 171 74.56 25.09 -1.09
C ARG A 171 73.60 25.51 -2.23
N VAL A 172 73.02 24.55 -2.94
CA VAL A 172 71.84 24.83 -3.78
C VAL A 172 70.63 24.85 -2.85
N LYS A 173 70.19 26.06 -2.48
CA LYS A 173 68.87 26.28 -1.90
C LYS A 173 67.84 25.98 -2.99
N VAL A 174 67.37 24.73 -3.05
CA VAL A 174 66.12 24.41 -3.77
C VAL A 174 64.99 24.78 -2.83
N LEU A 175 64.42 25.96 -3.06
CA LEU A 175 63.16 26.39 -2.48
C LEU A 175 62.07 25.41 -2.95
N PRO A 176 61.28 24.76 -2.07
CA PRO A 176 60.14 23.97 -2.49
C PRO A 176 59.08 24.95 -3.03
N LYS A 177 58.96 24.99 -4.35
CA LYS A 177 57.87 25.66 -5.05
C LYS A 177 56.57 24.93 -4.65
N PRO A 178 55.55 25.61 -4.11
CA PRO A 178 54.27 24.97 -3.84
C PRO A 178 53.72 24.43 -5.16
N ALA A 179 53.28 23.17 -5.13
CA ALA A 179 52.63 22.53 -6.25
C ALA A 179 51.50 23.46 -6.72
N SER A 180 51.68 23.99 -7.93
CA SER A 180 50.68 24.74 -8.64
C SER A 180 49.39 23.95 -8.62
N GLN A 181 48.32 24.57 -8.09
CA GLN A 181 46.95 24.27 -8.47
C GLN A 181 46.95 23.97 -9.97
N GLN A 182 46.69 22.71 -10.32
CA GLN A 182 46.20 22.40 -11.64
C GLN A 182 44.85 23.10 -11.70
N ASP A 183 44.80 24.22 -12.42
CA ASP A 183 43.56 24.85 -12.82
C ASP A 183 42.83 23.82 -13.70
N VAL A 184 41.90 23.10 -13.09
CA VAL A 184 41.04 22.16 -13.78
C VAL A 184 40.10 23.03 -14.61
N ASP A 185 40.37 23.07 -15.92
CA ASP A 185 39.53 23.76 -16.88
C ASP A 185 38.19 23.03 -17.01
N TRP A 186 37.26 23.34 -16.10
CA TRP A 186 35.92 22.77 -16.05
C TRP A 186 35.10 23.04 -17.32
N ALA A 187 35.50 24.01 -18.15
CA ALA A 187 34.86 24.28 -19.43
C ALA A 187 35.18 23.21 -20.50
N ARG A 188 36.24 22.42 -20.29
CA ARG A 188 36.62 21.31 -21.20
C ARG A 188 36.05 19.95 -20.78
N VAL A 189 35.39 19.88 -19.62
CA VAL A 189 34.60 18.71 -19.22
C VAL A 189 33.28 18.77 -19.99
N GLY A 190 33.34 18.36 -21.26
CA GLY A 190 32.17 18.27 -22.14
C GLY A 190 31.05 17.48 -21.47
N ASP A 191 29.81 17.88 -21.79
CA ASP A 191 28.55 17.42 -21.20
C ASP A 191 28.65 16.03 -20.55
N THR A 192 28.75 16.01 -19.22
CA THR A 192 28.87 14.78 -18.42
C THR A 192 27.73 13.79 -18.72
N LYS A 193 26.55 14.32 -19.08
CA LYS A 193 25.40 13.54 -19.55
C LYS A 193 25.67 12.75 -20.83
N GLU A 194 26.45 13.28 -21.76
CA GLU A 194 26.78 12.60 -23.01
C GLU A 194 27.82 11.48 -22.79
N MET A 195 28.79 11.72 -21.92
CA MET A 195 29.75 10.67 -21.52
C MET A 195 29.08 9.55 -20.74
N GLU A 196 28.16 9.87 -19.84
CA GLU A 196 27.43 8.86 -19.07
C GLU A 196 26.52 8.01 -19.96
N THR A 197 25.78 8.63 -20.90
CA THR A 197 24.94 7.89 -21.83
C THR A 197 25.74 6.94 -22.73
N LYS A 198 26.89 7.38 -23.27
CA LYS A 198 27.81 6.52 -24.04
C LYS A 198 28.40 5.38 -23.19
N ARG A 199 28.74 5.66 -21.93
CA ARG A 199 29.23 4.65 -20.98
C ARG A 199 28.16 3.61 -20.65
N TRP A 200 26.93 4.05 -20.40
CA TRP A 200 25.78 3.17 -20.18
C TRP A 200 25.45 2.31 -21.41
N GLN A 201 25.45 2.89 -22.61
CA GLN A 201 25.24 2.13 -23.85
C GLN A 201 26.33 1.07 -24.09
N SER A 202 27.59 1.40 -23.78
CA SER A 202 28.71 0.46 -23.88
C SER A 202 28.56 -0.72 -22.90
N LEU A 203 28.15 -0.43 -21.66
CA LEU A 203 27.88 -1.46 -20.65
C LEU A 203 26.71 -2.37 -21.06
N ILE A 204 25.62 -1.81 -21.58
CA ILE A 204 24.48 -2.59 -22.09
C ILE A 204 24.89 -3.49 -23.26
N LYS A 205 25.70 -2.97 -24.19
CA LYS A 205 26.19 -3.73 -25.35
C LYS A 205 27.12 -4.88 -24.93
N ALA A 206 27.97 -4.66 -23.92
CA ALA A 206 28.84 -5.68 -23.33
C ALA A 206 28.06 -6.73 -22.50
N ALA A 207 26.97 -6.33 -21.85
CA ALA A 207 26.13 -7.23 -21.06
C ALA A 207 25.19 -8.10 -21.92
N LYS A 208 24.81 -7.64 -23.12
CA LYS A 208 23.90 -8.33 -24.04
C LYS A 208 24.26 -9.80 -24.38
N PRO A 209 25.52 -10.17 -24.63
CA PRO A 209 25.89 -11.57 -24.85
C PRO A 209 25.85 -12.42 -23.56
N ASN A 210 26.03 -11.82 -22.39
CA ASN A 210 26.02 -12.53 -21.10
C ASN A 210 24.62 -12.59 -20.47
N SER A 211 23.66 -11.76 -20.89
CA SER A 211 22.30 -11.75 -20.35
C SER A 211 21.58 -13.09 -20.55
N LYS A 212 21.80 -13.78 -21.68
CA LYS A 212 21.27 -15.14 -21.92
C LYS A 212 21.81 -16.17 -20.93
N LYS A 213 23.10 -16.07 -20.57
CA LYS A 213 23.73 -16.98 -19.60
C LYS A 213 23.19 -16.72 -18.19
N ILE A 214 23.01 -15.45 -17.83
CA ILE A 214 22.44 -15.04 -16.54
C ILE A 214 20.98 -15.49 -16.43
N LEU A 215 20.17 -15.29 -17.47
CA LEU A 215 18.76 -15.74 -17.50
C LEU A 215 18.62 -17.27 -17.44
N ALA A 216 19.52 -18.01 -18.10
CA ALA A 216 19.57 -19.47 -18.01
C ALA A 216 19.95 -19.95 -16.60
N TYR A 217 20.90 -19.27 -15.94
CA TYR A 217 21.32 -19.59 -14.57
C TYR A 217 20.22 -19.29 -13.53
N LEU A 218 19.42 -18.25 -13.77
CA LEU A 218 18.29 -17.87 -12.93
C LEU A 218 17.02 -18.71 -13.17
N GLY A 219 17.05 -19.67 -14.10
CA GLY A 219 15.90 -20.51 -14.42
C GLY A 219 14.73 -19.79 -15.10
N CYS A 220 14.92 -18.52 -15.50
CA CYS A 220 13.92 -17.76 -16.23
C CYS A 220 13.86 -18.25 -17.68
N LYS A 221 12.92 -19.17 -17.97
CA LYS A 221 12.59 -19.52 -19.35
C LYS A 221 12.09 -18.25 -20.07
N PRO A 222 12.64 -17.89 -21.24
CA PRO A 222 12.12 -16.76 -22.00
C PRO A 222 10.67 -17.06 -22.37
N THR A 223 9.75 -16.22 -21.89
CA THR A 223 8.34 -16.30 -22.27
C THR A 223 8.27 -16.11 -23.79
N PRO A 224 7.65 -17.04 -24.56
CA PRO A 224 7.51 -16.86 -26.00
C PRO A 224 6.76 -15.55 -26.25
N ALA A 225 7.36 -14.69 -27.08
CA ALA A 225 6.79 -13.40 -27.42
C ALA A 225 5.36 -13.59 -27.95
N PRO A 226 4.39 -12.74 -27.56
CA PRO A 226 3.05 -12.80 -28.13
C PRO A 226 3.17 -12.55 -29.64
N SER A 227 2.81 -13.58 -30.41
CA SER A 227 2.69 -13.53 -31.86
C SER A 227 1.75 -12.38 -32.22
N SER A 228 2.32 -11.30 -32.76
CA SER A 228 1.58 -10.20 -33.36
C SER A 228 1.09 -10.66 -34.74
N SER A 229 0.01 -11.44 -34.75
CA SER A 229 -0.78 -11.65 -35.96
C SER A 229 -1.63 -10.39 -36.19
N LYS A 230 -1.21 -9.55 -37.14
CA LYS A 230 -2.04 -8.47 -37.67
C LYS A 230 -3.26 -9.08 -38.37
N PRO A 231 -4.50 -8.64 -38.08
CA PRO A 231 -5.63 -8.96 -38.94
C PRO A 231 -5.51 -8.12 -40.22
N GLU A 232 -5.34 -8.81 -41.35
CA GLU A 232 -5.47 -8.27 -42.69
C GLU A 232 -6.95 -7.97 -42.94
N VAL A 233 -7.32 -6.70 -42.98
CA VAL A 233 -8.67 -6.24 -43.29
C VAL A 233 -8.84 -6.34 -44.82
N LYS A 234 -9.79 -7.17 -45.26
CA LYS A 234 -10.38 -7.13 -46.60
C LYS A 234 -11.76 -6.51 -46.52
#